data_AF-X1CF51-F1
#
_entry.id   AF-X1CF51-F1
#
_cell.length_a   1.000
_cell.length_b   1.000
_cell.length_c   1.000
_cell.angle_alpha   90.00
_cell.angle_beta   90.00
_cell.angle_gamma   90.00
#
_symmetry.space_group_name_H-M   'P 1'
#
loop_
_entity.id
_entity.type
_entity.pdbx_description
1 polymer ?
#
loop_
_entity_poly.entity_id
_entity_poly.type
_entity_poly.pdbx_seq_one_letter_code
_entity_poly.pdbx_strand_id
1 'polypeptide(L)'
;MNRLATLPTKNFQSATWDKAELVSGEYMHEHFTEKSVACSGCPIACEQVTKVEEGPYAGARVSIDYESLYALGPCCGIDYFPAIIKACELCDYFHEIQTCFSQLFRISHTYWV
;
A
#
# COMPACT_ATOMS: atom_id res chain seq x y z
N MET A 1 -10.02 6.26 6.71
CA MET A 1 -11.06 5.55 5.92
C MET A 1 -11.75 4.44 6.72
N ASN A 2 -11.04 3.58 7.45
CA ASN A 2 -11.66 2.47 8.19
C ASN A 2 -12.78 2.91 9.16
N ARG A 3 -12.59 3.98 9.95
CA ARG A 3 -13.61 4.51 10.88
C ARG A 3 -14.90 4.99 10.21
N LEU A 4 -14.83 5.36 8.92
CA LEU A 4 -15.98 5.82 8.14
C LEU A 4 -16.65 4.66 7.39
N ALA A 5 -16.19 3.42 7.59
CA ALA A 5 -16.62 2.24 6.83
C ALA A 5 -16.49 2.45 5.30
N THR A 6 -15.34 2.98 4.88
CA THR A 6 -15.02 3.24 3.46
C THR A 6 -13.65 2.67 3.05
N LEU A 7 -13.08 1.74 3.81
CA LEU A 7 -11.80 1.09 3.47
C LEU A 7 -12.04 -0.14 2.59
N PRO A 8 -11.66 -0.13 1.29
CA PRO A 8 -11.86 -1.28 0.42
C PRO A 8 -11.07 -2.49 0.93
N THR A 9 -11.78 -3.55 1.30
CA THR A 9 -11.18 -4.74 1.91
C THR A 9 -11.65 -5.98 1.17
N LYS A 10 -10.72 -6.89 0.86
CA LYS A 10 -10.98 -8.15 0.12
C LYS A 10 -11.84 -7.92 -1.12
N ASN A 11 -11.32 -7.20 -2.11
CA ASN A 11 -12.00 -6.99 -3.37
C ASN A 11 -13.37 -6.27 -3.23
N PHE A 12 -13.44 -5.25 -2.36
CA PHE A 12 -14.67 -4.51 -2.01
C PHE A 12 -15.78 -5.36 -1.36
N GLN A 13 -15.49 -6.58 -0.89
CA GLN A 13 -16.49 -7.38 -0.15
C GLN A 13 -16.80 -6.82 1.23
N SER A 14 -15.85 -6.07 1.81
CA SER A 14 -16.03 -5.34 3.06
C SER A 14 -15.51 -3.92 2.92
N ALA A 15 -16.10 -3.01 3.72
CA ALA A 15 -15.68 -1.62 3.82
C ALA A 15 -14.95 -1.30 5.14
N THR A 16 -14.71 -2.34 5.96
CA THR A 16 -13.95 -2.26 7.21
C THR A 16 -12.99 -3.44 7.33
N TRP A 17 -11.91 -3.23 8.07
CA TRP A 17 -10.93 -4.28 8.35
C TRP A 17 -10.35 -4.17 9.76
N ASP A 18 -10.28 -5.31 10.46
CA ASP A 18 -9.76 -5.39 11.83
C ASP A 18 -8.27 -5.05 11.90
N LYS A 19 -7.53 -5.33 10.83
CA LYS A 19 -6.09 -5.11 10.74
C LYS A 19 -5.71 -3.79 10.07
N ALA A 20 -6.66 -2.87 9.90
CA ALA A 20 -6.42 -1.60 9.24
C ALA A 20 -5.34 -0.74 9.90
N GLU A 21 -5.09 -0.92 11.20
CA GLU A 21 -4.03 -0.20 11.92
C GLU A 21 -2.63 -0.58 11.43
N LEU A 22 -2.42 -1.84 11.03
CA LEU A 22 -1.14 -2.34 10.51
C LEU A 22 -0.82 -1.83 9.10
N VAL A 23 -1.81 -1.27 8.41
CA VAL A 23 -1.72 -0.71 7.05
C VAL A 23 -2.16 0.76 7.04
N SER A 24 -2.02 1.42 8.18
CA SER A 24 -2.33 2.83 8.32
C SER A 24 -1.15 3.70 7.90
N GLY A 25 -1.42 4.96 7.54
CA GLY A 25 -0.36 5.91 7.22
C GLY A 25 0.49 6.24 8.45
N GLU A 26 -0.12 6.18 9.64
CA GLU A 26 0.54 6.34 10.93
C GLU A 26 1.56 5.22 11.17
N TYR A 27 1.16 3.95 10.99
CA TYR A 27 2.07 2.80 11.11
C TYR A 27 3.20 2.85 10.07
N MET A 28 2.89 3.25 8.83
CA MET A 28 3.89 3.48 7.79
C MET A 28 4.94 4.51 8.24
N HIS A 29 4.47 5.64 8.78
CA HIS A 29 5.32 6.74 9.19
C HIS A 29 6.28 6.36 10.32
N GLU A 30 5.79 5.59 11.30
CA GLU A 30 6.58 5.19 12.47
C GLU A 30 7.63 4.11 12.14
N HIS A 31 7.36 3.23 11.16
CA HIS A 31 8.16 2.03 10.95
C HIS A 31 8.94 1.97 9.63
N PHE A 32 8.47 2.64 8.57
CA PHE A 32 9.01 2.44 7.22
C PHE A 32 9.34 3.74 6.48
N THR A 33 8.81 4.90 6.90
CA THR A 33 9.11 6.17 6.23
C THR A 33 10.55 6.59 6.45
N GLU A 34 11.30 6.68 5.35
CA GLU A 34 12.68 7.18 5.34
C GLU A 34 12.68 8.72 5.29
N LYS A 35 11.86 9.29 4.42
CA LYS A 35 11.76 10.75 4.24
C LYS A 35 10.48 11.13 3.50
N SER A 36 10.06 12.37 3.72
CA SER A 36 9.04 13.02 2.90
C SER A 36 9.71 13.86 1.80
N VAL A 37 9.17 13.82 0.58
CA VAL A 37 9.71 14.50 -0.60
C VAL A 37 8.70 15.51 -1.14
N ALA A 38 9.21 16.66 -1.58
CA ALA A 38 8.44 17.70 -2.21
C ALA A 38 8.66 17.72 -3.72
N CYS A 39 7.57 17.89 -4.47
CA CYS A 39 7.63 18.30 -5.86
C CYS A 39 8.29 19.69 -5.98
N SER A 40 8.82 19.99 -7.17
CA SER A 40 9.44 21.30 -7.44
C SER A 40 8.48 22.46 -7.12
N GLY A 41 8.85 23.27 -6.13
CA GLY A 41 8.07 24.44 -5.69
C GLY A 41 6.92 24.14 -4.72
N CYS A 42 6.73 22.89 -4.30
CA CYS A 42 5.66 22.51 -3.37
C CYS A 42 6.15 22.59 -1.91
N PRO A 43 5.50 23.36 -1.02
CA PRO A 43 5.87 23.42 0.40
C PRO A 43 5.31 22.27 1.24
N ILE A 44 4.43 21.43 0.67
CA ILE A 44 3.65 20.42 1.42
C ILE A 44 4.45 19.14 1.65
N ALA A 45 5.30 18.75 0.69
CA ALA A 45 6.07 17.51 0.73
C ALA A 45 5.23 16.26 1.04
N CYS A 46 4.11 16.07 0.32
CA CYS A 46 3.17 14.98 0.61
C CYS A 46 3.72 13.58 0.31
N GLU A 47 4.69 13.48 -0.59
CA GLU A 47 5.23 12.20 -1.04
C GLU A 47 5.99 11.51 0.10
N GLN A 48 5.60 10.28 0.46
CA GLN A 48 6.24 9.51 1.52
C GLN A 48 7.10 8.41 0.93
N VAL A 49 8.42 8.55 1.04
CA VAL A 49 9.35 7.51 0.61
C VAL A 49 9.56 6.52 1.73
N THR A 50 9.27 5.26 1.44
CA THR A 50 9.36 4.15 2.39
C THR A 50 10.51 3.22 2.03
N LYS A 51 11.08 2.57 3.04
CA LYS A 51 12.16 1.59 2.87
C LYS A 51 11.99 0.45 3.86
N VAL A 52 12.22 -0.78 3.39
CA VAL A 52 12.28 -1.97 4.23
C VAL A 52 13.73 -2.19 4.67
N GLU A 53 13.99 -2.07 5.97
CA GLU A 53 15.32 -2.26 6.56
C GLU A 53 15.69 -3.75 6.69
N GLU A 54 14.73 -4.58 7.10
CA GLU A 54 14.97 -5.97 7.51
C GLU A 54 13.94 -6.95 6.93
N GLY A 55 14.29 -8.24 6.92
CA GLY A 55 13.41 -9.33 6.49
C GLY A 55 13.54 -9.71 5.01
N PRO A 56 12.59 -10.50 4.47
CA PRO A 56 12.69 -11.09 3.13
C PRO A 56 12.65 -10.06 1.99
N TYR A 57 12.16 -8.85 2.28
CA TYR A 57 12.05 -7.73 1.34
C TYR A 57 13.01 -6.59 1.68
N ALA A 58 14.03 -6.84 2.51
CA ALA A 58 15.04 -5.85 2.87
C ALA A 58 15.64 -5.21 1.61
N GLY A 59 15.76 -3.88 1.63
CA GLY A 59 16.24 -3.09 0.50
C GLY A 59 15.15 -2.61 -0.46
N ALA A 60 13.91 -3.10 -0.34
CA ALA A 60 12.79 -2.55 -1.11
C ALA A 60 12.54 -1.09 -0.70
N ARG A 61 12.46 -0.19 -1.69
CA ARG A 61 12.31 1.25 -1.46
C ARG A 61 11.43 1.89 -2.52
N VAL A 62 10.33 2.49 -2.09
CA VAL A 62 9.35 3.07 -3.01
C VAL A 62 8.60 4.23 -2.37
N SER A 63 8.08 5.11 -3.22
CA SER A 63 7.11 6.12 -2.81
C SER A 63 5.74 5.46 -2.64
N ILE A 64 5.05 5.71 -1.54
CA ILE A 64 3.73 5.14 -1.30
C ILE A 64 2.69 6.26 -1.16
N ASP A 65 1.71 6.19 -2.05
CA ASP A 65 0.46 6.92 -1.95
C ASP A 65 -0.63 6.06 -1.31
N TYR A 66 -1.70 6.72 -0.85
CA TYR A 66 -2.85 6.05 -0.25
C TYR A 66 -3.46 5.02 -1.21
N GLU A 67 -3.60 5.35 -2.50
CA GLU A 67 -4.18 4.44 -3.49
C GLU A 67 -3.39 3.13 -3.60
N SER A 68 -2.07 3.23 -3.73
CA SER A 68 -1.18 2.08 -3.85
C SER A 68 -1.24 1.20 -2.59
N LEU A 69 -1.27 1.83 -1.42
CA LEU A 69 -1.34 1.15 -0.13
C LEU A 69 -2.63 0.33 0.02
N TYR A 70 -3.82 0.93 -0.18
CA TYR A 70 -5.06 0.18 0.02
C TYR A 70 -5.28 -0.86 -1.09
N ALA A 71 -4.84 -0.57 -2.32
CA ALA A 71 -4.98 -1.46 -3.47
C ALA A 71 -4.19 -2.76 -3.30
N LEU A 72 -2.94 -2.66 -2.85
CA LEU A 72 -2.03 -3.79 -2.69
C LEU A 72 -2.04 -4.41 -1.28
N GLY A 73 -2.61 -3.72 -0.29
CA GLY A 73 -2.81 -4.21 1.08
C GLY A 73 -4.24 -4.70 1.35
N PRO A 74 -5.09 -3.89 2.02
CA PRO A 74 -6.49 -4.20 2.37
C PRO A 74 -7.32 -4.85 1.27
N CYS A 75 -7.26 -4.34 0.04
CA CYS A 75 -8.08 -4.84 -1.05
C CYS A 75 -7.69 -6.27 -1.44
N CYS A 76 -6.40 -6.61 -1.27
CA CYS A 76 -5.89 -7.97 -1.45
C CYS A 76 -5.96 -8.82 -0.15
N GLY A 77 -6.34 -8.22 0.98
CA GLY A 77 -6.35 -8.87 2.30
C GLY A 77 -4.95 -9.06 2.91
N ILE A 78 -3.96 -8.29 2.46
CA ILE A 78 -2.56 -8.37 2.90
C ILE A 78 -2.31 -7.34 4.01
N ASP A 79 -1.85 -7.81 5.17
CA ASP A 79 -1.52 -7.00 6.37
C ASP A 79 -0.02 -6.82 6.58
N TYR A 80 0.81 -7.54 5.83
CA TYR A 80 2.25 -7.46 5.95
C TYR A 80 2.82 -6.27 5.14
N PHE A 81 3.06 -5.15 5.82
CA PHE A 81 3.50 -3.90 5.21
C PHE A 81 4.75 -4.01 4.31
N PRO A 82 5.82 -4.76 4.68
CA PRO A 82 6.97 -4.95 3.80
C PRO A 82 6.66 -5.64 2.46
N ALA A 83 5.68 -6.55 2.43
CA ALA A 83 5.21 -7.12 1.16
C ALA A 83 4.50 -6.08 0.31
N ILE A 84 3.73 -5.17 0.92
CA ILE A 84 3.05 -4.08 0.22
C ILE A 84 4.10 -3.13 -0.39
N ILE A 85 5.12 -2.73 0.36
CA ILE A 85 6.24 -1.92 -0.15
C ILE A 85 6.90 -2.60 -1.35
N LYS A 86 7.19 -3.91 -1.25
CA LYS A 86 7.79 -4.64 -2.36
C LYS A 86 6.88 -4.72 -3.58
N ALA A 87 5.57 -4.92 -3.37
CA ALA A 87 4.60 -4.95 -4.45
C ALA A 87 4.51 -3.59 -5.16
N CYS A 88 4.49 -2.49 -4.40
CA CYS A 88 4.55 -1.12 -4.95
C CYS A 88 5.82 -0.91 -5.78
N GLU A 89 7.00 -1.28 -5.25
CA GLU A 89 8.27 -1.14 -5.96
C GLU A 89 8.27 -1.88 -7.31
N LEU A 90 7.70 -3.08 -7.35
CA LEU A 90 7.54 -3.83 -8.61
C LEU A 90 6.58 -3.11 -9.56
N CYS A 91 5.47 -2.57 -9.07
CA CYS A 91 4.50 -1.84 -9.90
C CYS A 91 5.12 -0.59 -10.53
N ASP A 92 5.93 0.16 -9.77
CA ASP A 92 6.66 1.33 -10.26
C ASP A 92 7.68 0.95 -11.32
N TYR A 93 8.41 -0.15 -11.12
CA TYR A 93 9.36 -0.66 -12.11
C TYR A 93 8.68 -1.01 -13.43
N PHE A 94 7.51 -1.65 -13.38
CA PHE A 94 6.75 -2.05 -14.57
C PHE A 94 5.78 -0.95 -15.09
N HIS A 95 5.73 0.23 -14.45
CA HIS A 95 4.88 1.39 -14.80
C HIS A 95 3.37 1.09 -14.93
N GLU A 96 2.83 0.17 -14.13
CA GLU A 96 1.47 -0.35 -14.33
C GLU A 96 0.70 -0.64 -13.04
N ILE A 97 0.63 0.35 -12.13
CA ILE A 97 -0.07 0.16 -10.85
C ILE A 97 -1.57 -0.15 -11.04
N GLN A 98 -2.21 0.44 -12.05
CA GLN A 98 -3.62 0.17 -12.39
C GLN A 98 -3.82 -1.23 -13.02
N THR A 99 -2.89 -1.67 -13.85
CA THR A 99 -2.95 -3.01 -14.45
C THR A 99 -2.69 -4.07 -13.37
N CYS A 100 -1.71 -3.87 -12.49
CA CYS A 100 -1.46 -4.74 -11.34
C CYS A 100 -2.68 -4.82 -10.42
N PHE A 101 -3.34 -3.70 -10.14
CA PHE A 101 -4.61 -3.73 -9.40
C PHE A 101 -5.64 -4.59 -10.12
N SER A 102 -5.87 -4.40 -11.42
CA SER A 102 -6.87 -5.18 -12.18
C SER A 102 -6.55 -6.68 -12.25
N GLN A 103 -5.27 -7.05 -12.33
CA GLN A 103 -4.84 -8.44 -12.37
C GLN A 103 -4.96 -9.09 -10.99
N LEU A 104 -4.54 -8.40 -9.93
CA LEU A 104 -4.73 -8.85 -8.54
C LEU A 104 -6.21 -8.93 -8.17
N PHE A 105 -7.05 -8.03 -8.68
CA PHE A 105 -8.51 -8.05 -8.54
C PHE A 105 -9.13 -9.31 -9.16
N ARG A 106 -8.66 -9.72 -10.34
CA ARG A 106 -9.10 -10.98 -10.99
C ARG A 106 -8.67 -12.20 -10.18
N ILE A 107 -7.44 -12.18 -9.65
CA ILE A 107 -6.91 -13.29 -8.85
C ILE A 107 -7.68 -13.39 -7.53
N SER A 108 -7.89 -12.29 -6.82
CA SER A 108 -8.58 -12.27 -5.53
C SER A 108 -10.06 -12.69 -5.66
N HIS A 109 -10.73 -12.38 -6.77
CA HIS A 109 -12.08 -12.88 -7.05
C HIS A 109 -12.15 -14.42 -7.16
N THR A 110 -11.03 -15.10 -7.40
CA THR A 110 -11.00 -16.57 -7.48
C THR A 110 -10.73 -17.23 -6.11
N TYR A 111 -10.05 -16.52 -5.20
CA TYR A 111 -9.67 -17.04 -3.88
C TYR A 111 -10.64 -16.66 -2.76
N TRP A 112 -11.47 -15.64 -2.96
CA TRP A 112 -12.40 -15.11 -1.96
C TRP A 112 -13.88 -15.29 -2.36
N VAL A 113 -14.18 -16.27 -3.21
CA VAL A 113 -15.53 -16.76 -3.55
C VAL A 113 -15.69 -18.19 -3.05
#